data_AF-A0A1G5JH24-F1
#
_entry.id   AF-A0A1G5JH24-F1
#
_cell.length_a   1.000
_cell.length_b   1.000
_cell.length_c   1.000
_cell.angle_alpha   90.00
_cell.angle_beta   90.00
_cell.angle_gamma   90.00
#
_symmetry.space_group_name_H-M   'P 1'
#
loop_
_entity.id
_entity.type
_entity.pdbx_description
1 polymer ?
#
loop_
_entity_poly.entity_id
_entity_poly.type
_entity_poly.pdbx_seq_one_letter_code
_entity_poly.pdbx_strand_id
1 'polypeptide(L)'
;MDEIIILDTGSSDRTMDIAAKYTDRVYTYTWNEDFAAARNESFVRATQEYILWLDADDVLLPDERAKLAMLKEQLPSGGKTAGVIMGYTLAEGPEGSPLVADRRLRMVKRDAGCRWHGRLHEQLRFPQGEVITADIAVTHRREAGNHSARNVRILRKWIAEEGIAQGRLLFYYAGECYDRQRYAAAARGYAKLLEQPSGYREDRLIACARLAECYERLGEPGRKLGALLQSFQYDLPHADFCCAIAACFHERQEIVTAIYWYMQAVDVSSRDPGLRPVPAACRTWLPHARLSLCYAHLGNWEQALLHNTKARKYLPDDPGLIGNREKLEAVIRKQRKEREG
;
A
#
# COMPACT_ATOMS: atom_id res chain seq x y z
N MET A 1 28.08 0.91 0.49
CA MET A 1 27.72 0.95 -0.94
C MET A 1 29.01 0.87 -1.71
N ASP A 2 29.09 0.03 -2.73
CA ASP A 2 30.33 -0.20 -3.50
C ASP A 2 30.38 0.66 -4.77
N GLU A 3 29.21 1.00 -5.31
CA GLU A 3 29.03 1.82 -6.50
C GLU A 3 27.79 2.71 -6.30
N ILE A 4 27.86 3.96 -6.75
CA ILE A 4 26.73 4.89 -6.79
C ILE A 4 26.67 5.41 -8.22
N ILE A 5 25.49 5.34 -8.83
CA ILE A 5 25.23 5.86 -10.18
C ILE A 5 24.04 6.79 -10.08
N ILE A 6 24.20 8.00 -10.58
CA ILE A 6 23.15 9.01 -10.58
C ILE A 6 22.83 9.34 -12.03
N LEU A 7 21.56 9.21 -12.40
CA LEU A 7 21.05 9.64 -13.70
C LEU A 7 20.07 10.79 -13.47
N ASP A 8 20.50 11.99 -13.82
CA ASP A 8 19.69 13.19 -13.75
C ASP A 8 18.84 13.33 -15.02
N THR A 9 17.59 13.77 -14.86
CA THR A 9 16.62 13.91 -15.96
C THR A 9 16.36 15.36 -16.38
N GLY A 10 17.28 16.27 -16.03
CA GLY A 10 17.21 17.69 -16.39
C GLY A 10 16.99 18.63 -15.20
N SER A 11 17.64 18.35 -14.07
CA SER A 11 17.66 19.29 -12.93
C SER A 11 18.31 20.61 -13.34
N SER A 12 17.72 21.73 -12.88
CA SER A 12 18.20 23.10 -13.16
C SER A 12 18.75 23.82 -11.92
N ASP A 13 18.70 23.15 -10.77
CA ASP A 13 19.21 23.64 -9.50
C ASP A 13 20.57 23.00 -9.17
N ARG A 14 20.97 23.03 -7.91
CA ARG A 14 22.27 22.51 -7.44
C ARG A 14 22.30 20.99 -7.30
N THR A 15 21.30 20.26 -7.79
CA THR A 15 21.23 18.80 -7.67
C THR A 15 22.47 18.11 -8.23
N MET A 16 22.92 18.51 -9.42
CA MET A 16 24.12 17.94 -10.06
C MET A 16 25.40 18.24 -9.29
N ASP A 17 25.56 19.47 -8.78
CA ASP A 17 26.71 19.87 -7.96
C ASP A 17 26.78 19.09 -6.65
N ILE A 18 25.62 18.78 -6.07
CA ILE A 18 25.51 18.00 -4.84
C ILE A 18 25.82 16.53 -5.14
N ALA A 19 25.22 15.95 -6.19
CA ALA A 19 25.45 14.59 -6.64
C ALA A 19 26.94 14.29 -6.90
N ALA A 20 27.64 15.23 -7.55
CA ALA A 20 29.07 15.11 -7.87
C ALA A 20 29.99 15.01 -6.64
N LYS A 21 29.51 15.37 -5.44
CA LYS A 21 30.27 15.18 -4.18
C LYS A 21 30.26 13.74 -3.69
N TYR A 22 29.32 12.92 -4.16
CA TYR A 22 29.14 11.54 -3.71
C TYR A 22 29.65 10.51 -4.72
N THR A 23 29.70 10.87 -6.00
CA THR A 23 30.23 9.99 -7.05
C THR A 23 30.67 10.79 -8.27
N ASP A 24 31.62 10.25 -9.02
CA ASP A 24 32.02 10.69 -10.35
C ASP A 24 31.09 10.15 -11.46
N ARG A 25 30.24 9.16 -11.16
CA ARG A 25 29.29 8.52 -12.08
C ARG A 25 27.95 9.24 -12.12
N VAL A 26 27.99 10.53 -12.43
CA VAL A 26 26.79 11.36 -12.63
C VAL A 26 26.55 11.56 -14.12
N TYR A 27 25.38 11.16 -14.59
CA TYR A 27 24.99 11.20 -16.00
C TYR A 27 23.72 12.00 -16.19
N THR A 28 23.54 12.56 -17.38
CA THR A 28 22.31 13.27 -17.78
C THR A 28 21.52 12.44 -18.78
N TYR A 29 20.20 12.46 -18.68
CA TYR A 29 19.26 11.85 -19.60
C TYR A 29 18.21 12.88 -20.02
N THR A 30 18.06 13.10 -21.32
CA THR A 30 17.05 14.02 -21.84
C THR A 30 15.65 13.47 -21.58
N TRP A 31 14.88 14.16 -20.73
CA TRP A 31 13.52 13.76 -20.37
C TRP A 31 12.62 13.62 -21.61
N ASN A 32 12.08 12.43 -21.82
CA ASN A 32 11.25 12.07 -22.97
C ASN A 32 9.82 11.63 -22.59
N GLU A 33 9.37 11.99 -21.38
CA GLU A 33 8.08 11.57 -20.81
C GLU A 33 7.96 10.05 -20.56
N ASP A 34 9.10 9.36 -20.35
CA ASP A 34 9.16 7.93 -20.02
C ASP A 34 10.12 7.68 -18.83
N PHE A 35 9.53 7.42 -17.65
CA PHE A 35 10.30 7.11 -16.44
C PHE A 35 11.05 5.77 -16.56
N ALA A 36 10.46 4.76 -17.18
CA ALA A 36 11.12 3.48 -17.37
C ALA A 36 12.34 3.59 -18.29
N ALA A 37 12.30 4.44 -19.32
CA ALA A 37 13.44 4.67 -20.19
C ALA A 37 14.63 5.24 -19.41
N ALA A 38 14.42 6.24 -18.57
CA ALA A 38 15.45 6.79 -17.70
C ALA A 38 16.00 5.73 -16.72
N ARG A 39 15.14 4.97 -16.04
CA ARG A 39 15.60 3.92 -15.10
C ARG A 39 16.35 2.78 -15.79
N ASN A 40 15.95 2.41 -17.01
CA ASN A 40 16.67 1.40 -17.79
C ASN A 40 18.07 1.90 -18.18
N GLU A 41 18.21 3.18 -18.52
CA GLU A 41 19.52 3.78 -18.78
C GLU A 41 20.43 3.79 -17.55
N SER A 42 19.90 4.06 -16.35
CA SER A 42 20.72 3.96 -15.14
C SER A 42 21.16 2.52 -14.87
N PHE A 43 20.31 1.52 -15.13
CA PHE A 43 20.63 0.09 -14.96
C PHE A 43 21.77 -0.39 -15.87
N VAL A 44 21.84 0.09 -17.12
CA VAL A 44 22.90 -0.28 -18.07
C VAL A 44 24.30 0.15 -17.58
N ARG A 45 24.37 1.19 -16.76
CA ARG A 45 25.63 1.74 -16.23
C ARG A 45 26.18 0.97 -15.02
N ALA A 46 25.35 0.13 -14.39
CA ALA A 46 25.73 -0.62 -13.20
C ALA A 46 26.77 -1.70 -13.51
N THR A 47 27.78 -1.81 -12.66
CA THR A 47 28.87 -2.80 -12.81
C THR A 47 28.85 -3.87 -11.73
N GLN A 48 28.23 -3.59 -10.59
CA GLN A 48 28.15 -4.54 -9.48
C GLN A 48 27.18 -5.70 -9.75
N GLU A 49 27.31 -6.78 -8.97
CA GLU A 49 26.47 -7.98 -9.13
C GLU A 49 24.99 -7.71 -8.83
N TYR A 50 24.71 -6.86 -7.85
CA TYR A 50 23.35 -6.45 -7.48
C TYR A 50 23.16 -4.96 -7.70
N ILE A 51 21.94 -4.60 -8.12
CA ILE A 51 21.48 -3.24 -8.32
C ILE A 51 20.40 -2.96 -7.28
N LEU A 52 20.67 -2.04 -6.36
CA LEU A 52 19.67 -1.41 -5.48
C LEU A 52 19.23 -0.09 -6.13
N TRP A 53 17.92 0.16 -6.21
CA TRP A 53 17.39 1.41 -6.76
C TRP A 53 16.63 2.22 -5.71
N LEU A 54 16.84 3.54 -5.76
CA LEU A 54 16.23 4.54 -4.88
C LEU A 54 15.79 5.73 -5.72
N ASP A 55 14.66 6.33 -5.36
CA ASP A 55 14.27 7.64 -5.87
C ASP A 55 15.02 8.75 -5.10
N ALA A 56 15.07 9.97 -5.63
CA ALA A 56 15.80 11.08 -5.02
C ALA A 56 15.24 11.49 -3.64
N ASP A 57 13.98 11.14 -3.37
CA ASP A 57 13.28 11.35 -2.10
C ASP A 57 13.15 10.05 -1.27
N ASP A 58 13.84 8.98 -1.65
CA ASP A 58 13.94 7.76 -0.84
C ASP A 58 15.15 7.82 0.10
N VAL A 59 14.97 7.37 1.35
CA VAL A 59 16.03 7.26 2.34
C VAL A 59 16.04 5.91 3.03
N LEU A 60 17.24 5.42 3.37
CA LEU A 60 17.44 4.30 4.29
C LEU A 60 17.82 4.86 5.66
N LEU A 61 16.96 4.60 6.65
CA LEU A 61 17.21 4.98 8.05
C LEU A 61 18.41 4.21 8.63
N PRO A 62 19.06 4.72 9.69
CA PRO A 62 20.28 4.11 10.24
C PRO A 62 20.18 2.60 10.50
N ASP A 63 19.08 2.16 11.13
CA ASP A 63 18.86 0.74 11.45
C ASP A 63 18.67 -0.09 10.18
N GLU A 64 17.90 0.43 9.22
CA GLU A 64 17.65 -0.23 7.93
C GLU A 64 18.94 -0.34 7.08
N ARG A 65 19.86 0.62 7.21
CA ARG A 65 21.20 0.53 6.59
C ARG A 65 22.05 -0.58 7.22
N ALA A 66 21.97 -0.77 8.54
CA ALA A 66 22.69 -1.85 9.22
C ALA A 66 22.17 -3.23 8.76
N LYS A 67 20.85 -3.38 8.66
CA LYS A 67 20.22 -4.61 8.13
C LYS A 67 20.62 -4.87 6.68
N LEU A 68 20.70 -3.83 5.84
CA LEU A 68 21.17 -3.96 4.46
C LEU A 68 22.64 -4.40 4.38
N ALA A 69 23.50 -3.89 5.27
CA ALA A 69 24.90 -4.34 5.34
C ALA A 69 24.99 -5.82 5.69
N MET A 70 24.21 -6.29 6.67
CA MET A 70 24.13 -7.72 7.02
C MET A 70 23.60 -8.57 5.86
N LEU A 71 22.56 -8.11 5.16
CA LEU A 71 22.02 -8.82 3.99
C LEU A 71 23.10 -8.97 2.90
N LYS A 72 23.90 -7.95 2.66
CA LYS A 72 24.99 -8.01 1.67
C LYS A 72 26.00 -9.12 2.00
N GLU A 73 26.33 -9.33 3.27
CA GLU A 73 27.20 -10.43 3.71
C GLU A 73 26.57 -11.81 3.53
N GLN A 74 25.24 -11.89 3.58
CA GLN A 74 24.46 -13.12 3.42
C GLN A 74 24.14 -13.48 1.97
N LEU A 75 24.35 -12.56 1.03
CA LEU A 75 24.18 -12.79 -0.40
C LEU A 75 25.53 -13.17 -1.02
N PRO A 76 25.89 -14.46 -1.10
CA PRO A 76 27.17 -14.86 -1.67
C PRO A 76 27.23 -14.46 -3.14
N SER A 77 28.43 -14.07 -3.57
CA SER A 77 28.66 -13.81 -5.00
C SER A 77 28.43 -15.09 -5.80
N GLY A 78 27.70 -14.98 -6.91
CA GLY A 78 27.23 -16.16 -7.67
C GLY A 78 26.04 -16.88 -7.03
N GLY A 79 25.45 -16.35 -5.97
CA GLY A 79 24.26 -16.92 -5.31
C GLY A 79 23.02 -16.97 -6.21
N LYS A 80 22.02 -17.75 -5.78
CA LYS A 80 20.77 -18.03 -6.51
C LYS A 80 19.70 -16.93 -6.38
N THR A 81 19.82 -16.08 -5.36
CA THR A 81 18.88 -14.98 -5.11
C THR A 81 18.99 -13.95 -6.23
N ALA A 82 17.99 -13.91 -7.09
CA ALA A 82 17.92 -13.00 -8.22
C ALA A 82 17.28 -11.65 -7.85
N GLY A 83 16.53 -11.60 -6.75
CA GLY A 83 15.87 -10.38 -6.28
C GLY A 83 15.55 -10.36 -4.79
N VAL A 84 15.44 -9.15 -4.25
CA VAL A 84 15.06 -8.90 -2.86
C VAL A 84 13.93 -7.89 -2.80
N ILE A 85 12.84 -8.33 -2.17
CA ILE A 85 11.70 -7.50 -1.82
C ILE A 85 11.97 -6.86 -0.46
N MET A 86 11.79 -5.55 -0.39
CA MET A 86 11.94 -4.75 0.83
C MET A 86 10.63 -3.99 1.10
N GLY A 87 10.39 -3.63 2.36
CA GLY A 87 9.33 -2.72 2.75
C GLY A 87 9.53 -1.32 2.18
N TYR A 88 8.43 -0.60 2.02
CA TYR A 88 8.41 0.77 1.53
C TYR A 88 7.45 1.62 2.35
N THR A 89 8.00 2.46 3.22
CA THR A 89 7.24 3.33 4.12
C THR A 89 6.85 4.60 3.37
N LEU A 90 5.55 4.74 3.10
CA LEU A 90 4.97 5.89 2.40
C LEU A 90 4.55 7.03 3.33
N ALA A 91 4.30 6.71 4.61
CA ALA A 91 3.92 7.66 5.63
C ALA A 91 4.40 7.16 6.99
N GLU A 92 5.03 8.05 7.76
CA GLU A 92 5.39 7.84 9.16
C GLU A 92 4.27 8.39 10.04
N GLY A 93 3.90 7.62 11.05
CA GLY A 93 2.97 8.02 12.10
C GLY A 93 3.68 8.69 13.27
N PRO A 94 2.93 9.02 14.32
CA PRO A 94 3.52 9.44 15.58
C PRO A 94 4.60 8.42 15.99
N GLU A 95 5.75 8.93 16.43
CA GLU A 95 6.92 8.14 16.87
C GLU A 95 7.61 7.28 15.80
N GLY A 96 7.41 7.57 14.50
CA GLY A 96 8.13 6.88 13.41
C GLY A 96 7.56 5.50 13.07
N SER A 97 6.37 5.15 13.58
CA SER A 97 5.67 3.93 13.18
C SER A 97 5.20 4.01 11.73
N PRO A 98 5.44 3.00 10.87
CA PRO A 98 4.97 3.06 9.48
C PRO A 98 3.43 2.98 9.43
N LEU A 99 2.76 4.06 9.01
CA LEU A 99 1.31 4.09 8.86
C LEU A 99 0.84 3.36 7.61
N VAL A 100 1.67 3.36 6.56
CA VAL A 100 1.45 2.66 5.30
C VAL A 100 2.79 2.09 4.83
N ALA A 101 2.91 0.76 4.87
CA ALA A 101 4.03 0.02 4.30
C ALA A 101 3.55 -0.74 3.05
N ASP A 102 4.14 -0.41 1.90
CA ASP A 102 4.09 -1.19 0.67
C ASP A 102 5.31 -2.15 0.63
N ARG A 103 5.39 -3.06 -0.33
CA ARG A 103 6.57 -3.91 -0.56
C ARG A 103 6.99 -3.81 -2.02
N ARG A 104 8.28 -3.61 -2.26
CA ARG A 104 8.82 -3.42 -3.62
C ARG A 104 10.03 -4.31 -3.85
N LEU A 105 10.17 -4.80 -5.08
CA LEU A 105 11.42 -5.39 -5.56
C LEU A 105 12.47 -4.28 -5.64
N ARG A 106 13.30 -4.15 -4.60
CA ARG A 106 14.24 -3.02 -4.42
C ARG A 106 15.64 -3.34 -4.90
N MET A 107 16.03 -4.60 -4.79
CA MET A 107 17.34 -5.06 -5.23
C MET A 107 17.19 -6.22 -6.20
N VAL A 108 17.93 -6.20 -7.29
CA VAL A 108 17.94 -7.28 -8.29
C VAL A 108 19.36 -7.60 -8.70
N LYS A 109 19.60 -8.85 -9.06
CA LYS A 109 20.85 -9.24 -9.69
C LYS A 109 20.93 -8.64 -11.08
N ARG A 110 22.07 -8.03 -11.44
CA ARG A 110 22.25 -7.27 -12.68
C ARG A 110 22.04 -8.13 -13.93
N ASP A 111 22.47 -9.38 -13.88
CA ASP A 111 22.38 -10.34 -14.98
C ASP A 111 21.02 -11.07 -15.05
N ALA A 112 20.09 -10.82 -14.12
CA ALA A 112 18.78 -11.46 -14.10
C ALA A 112 17.79 -10.92 -15.16
N GLY A 113 18.24 -10.01 -16.03
CA GLY A 113 17.45 -9.47 -17.14
C GLY A 113 16.28 -8.58 -16.72
N CYS A 114 16.29 -8.08 -15.49
CA CYS A 114 15.26 -7.18 -14.97
C CYS A 114 15.26 -5.86 -15.74
N ARG A 115 14.10 -5.44 -16.24
CA ARG A 115 13.90 -4.16 -16.93
C ARG A 115 12.67 -3.44 -16.41
N TRP A 116 12.75 -2.13 -16.43
CA TRP A 116 11.63 -1.24 -16.12
C TRP A 116 10.68 -1.17 -17.30
N HIS A 117 9.38 -1.22 -17.02
CA HIS A 117 8.32 -1.15 -18.02
C HIS A 117 7.25 -0.14 -17.59
N GLY A 118 6.71 0.57 -18.58
CA GLY A 118 5.65 1.56 -18.43
C GLY A 118 6.20 2.98 -18.29
N ARG A 119 5.58 3.93 -18.99
CA ARG A 119 6.08 5.33 -19.06
C ARG A 119 5.85 6.12 -17.78
N LEU A 120 4.87 5.70 -16.98
CA LEU A 120 4.47 6.27 -15.70
C LEU A 120 4.02 5.13 -14.79
N HIS A 121 4.29 5.24 -13.48
CA HIS A 121 4.10 4.13 -12.52
C HIS A 121 4.82 2.88 -13.01
N GLU A 122 6.06 3.10 -13.45
CA GLU A 122 6.94 2.10 -14.02
C GLU A 122 7.21 0.98 -13.04
N GLN A 123 7.32 -0.23 -13.56
CA GLN A 123 7.58 -1.40 -12.75
C GLN A 123 8.78 -2.17 -13.24
N LEU A 124 9.57 -2.61 -12.28
CA LEU A 124 10.66 -3.54 -12.53
C LEU A 124 10.06 -4.95 -12.70
N ARG A 125 10.29 -5.55 -13.87
CA ARG A 125 9.91 -6.94 -14.11
C ARG A 125 10.66 -7.84 -13.12
N PHE A 126 9.93 -8.76 -12.50
CA PHE A 126 10.53 -9.74 -11.61
C PHE A 126 11.54 -10.62 -12.35
N PRO A 127 12.68 -10.93 -11.74
CA PRO A 127 13.67 -11.83 -12.33
C PRO A 127 13.11 -13.25 -12.45
N GLN A 128 13.68 -14.02 -13.36
CA GLN A 128 13.61 -15.47 -13.27
C GLN A 128 14.60 -15.93 -12.19
N GLY A 129 14.15 -16.68 -11.21
CA GLY A 129 14.98 -17.18 -10.11
C GLY A 129 14.39 -16.91 -8.74
N GLU A 130 15.20 -17.15 -7.70
CA GLU A 130 14.77 -16.98 -6.33
C GLU A 130 14.61 -15.50 -5.98
N VAL A 131 13.46 -15.15 -5.41
CA VAL A 131 13.19 -13.82 -4.87
C VAL A 131 12.89 -13.97 -3.40
N ILE A 132 13.70 -13.33 -2.57
CA ILE A 132 13.54 -13.36 -1.11
C ILE A 132 12.90 -12.06 -0.62
N THR A 133 12.39 -12.09 0.60
CA THR A 133 11.97 -10.89 1.32
C THR A 133 12.95 -10.62 2.45
N ALA A 134 13.40 -9.38 2.56
CA ALA A 134 14.21 -8.93 3.68
C ALA A 134 13.39 -8.02 4.59
N ASP A 135 13.61 -8.12 5.90
CA ASP A 135 13.12 -7.14 6.89
C ASP A 135 13.94 -5.85 6.77
N ILE A 136 13.83 -5.17 5.64
CA ILE A 136 14.47 -3.89 5.36
C ILE A 136 13.40 -2.96 4.81
N ALA A 137 13.36 -1.72 5.27
CA ALA A 137 12.42 -0.71 4.77
C ALA A 137 13.14 0.50 4.15
N VAL A 138 12.72 0.87 2.94
CA VAL A 138 13.05 2.17 2.34
C VAL A 138 11.95 3.16 2.74
N THR A 139 12.33 4.36 3.18
CA THR A 139 11.37 5.39 3.60
C THR A 139 11.29 6.50 2.56
N HIS A 140 10.09 6.83 2.12
CA HIS A 140 9.85 7.92 1.18
C HIS A 140 9.63 9.23 1.93
N ARG A 141 10.51 10.22 1.71
CA ARG A 141 10.45 11.56 2.31
C ARG A 141 10.06 12.59 1.28
N ARG A 142 8.87 12.42 0.71
CA ARG A 142 8.37 13.36 -0.28
C ARG A 142 7.87 14.64 0.36
N GLU A 143 8.32 15.78 -0.16
CA GLU A 143 7.64 17.06 0.02
C GLU A 143 6.38 17.08 -0.85
N ALA A 144 5.26 17.58 -0.33
CA ALA A 144 3.96 17.57 -1.00
C ALA A 144 3.96 18.41 -2.30
N GLY A 145 4.38 17.80 -3.41
CA GLY A 145 4.43 18.41 -4.74
C GLY A 145 3.24 18.03 -5.62
N ASN A 146 2.65 19.01 -6.32
CA ASN A 146 1.46 18.84 -7.18
C ASN A 146 1.84 18.32 -8.59
N HIS A 147 2.29 17.07 -8.71
CA HIS A 147 2.73 16.47 -9.99
C HIS A 147 1.61 15.88 -10.86
N SER A 148 0.34 15.96 -10.42
CA SER A 148 -0.80 15.31 -11.08
C SER A 148 -1.01 15.81 -12.53
N ALA A 149 -0.76 17.10 -12.81
CA ALA A 149 -0.95 17.63 -14.16
C ALA A 149 0.00 17.02 -15.19
N ARG A 150 1.27 16.79 -14.81
CA ARG A 150 2.27 16.11 -15.66
C ARG A 150 1.85 14.67 -15.93
N ASN A 151 1.52 13.93 -14.87
CA ASN A 151 1.15 12.52 -14.96
C ASN A 151 -0.05 12.28 -15.88
N VAL A 152 -1.10 13.09 -15.76
CA VAL A 152 -2.28 13.01 -16.63
C VAL A 152 -1.91 13.26 -18.10
N ARG A 153 -1.02 14.22 -18.37
CA ARG A 153 -0.55 14.48 -19.75
C ARG A 153 0.16 13.26 -20.34
N ILE A 154 1.08 12.66 -19.58
CA ILE A 154 1.83 11.46 -20.00
C ILE A 154 0.86 10.31 -20.30
N LEU A 155 -0.08 10.02 -19.40
CA LEU A 155 -1.05 8.93 -19.59
C LEU A 155 -1.98 9.18 -20.78
N ARG A 156 -2.45 10.42 -20.99
CA ARG A 156 -3.31 10.75 -22.14
C ARG A 156 -2.59 10.55 -23.46
N LYS A 157 -1.34 11.02 -23.54
CA LYS A 157 -0.48 10.81 -24.72
C LYS A 157 -0.27 9.32 -24.97
N TRP A 158 0.08 8.57 -23.93
CA TRP A 158 0.27 7.12 -24.03
C TRP A 158 -1.01 6.40 -24.49
N ILE A 159 -2.17 6.75 -23.93
CA ILE A 159 -3.47 6.19 -24.38
C ILE A 159 -3.77 6.55 -25.85
N ALA A 160 -3.46 7.78 -26.28
CA ALA A 160 -3.69 8.20 -27.66
C ALA A 160 -2.80 7.44 -28.65
N GLU A 161 -1.56 7.14 -28.28
CA GLU A 161 -0.62 6.35 -29.10
C GLU A 161 -1.00 4.87 -29.17
N GLU A 162 -1.43 4.27 -28.05
CA GLU A 162 -1.87 2.86 -28.00
C GLU A 162 -3.27 2.67 -28.62
N GLY A 163 -4.04 3.74 -28.79
CA GLY A 163 -5.41 3.74 -29.31
C GLY A 163 -6.46 3.16 -28.35
N ILE A 164 -6.06 2.35 -27.35
CA ILE A 164 -6.95 1.73 -26.36
C ILE A 164 -6.28 1.73 -24.98
N ALA A 165 -6.99 2.27 -23.98
CA ALA A 165 -6.59 2.10 -22.58
C ALA A 165 -7.02 0.71 -22.06
N GLN A 166 -6.04 -0.17 -21.83
CA GLN A 166 -6.23 -1.53 -21.30
C GLN A 166 -5.20 -1.89 -20.24
N GLY A 167 -5.46 -2.96 -19.46
CA GLY A 167 -4.60 -3.42 -18.38
C GLY A 167 -4.14 -2.29 -17.46
N ARG A 168 -2.84 -2.24 -17.19
CA ARG A 168 -2.26 -1.25 -16.27
C ARG A 168 -2.36 0.20 -16.73
N LEU A 169 -2.37 0.46 -18.03
CA LEU A 169 -2.56 1.83 -18.54
C LEU A 169 -3.92 2.38 -18.10
N LEU A 170 -4.96 1.55 -18.16
CA LEU A 170 -6.29 1.89 -17.68
C LEU A 170 -6.32 2.04 -16.14
N PHE A 171 -5.64 1.15 -15.42
CA PHE A 171 -5.51 1.22 -13.96
C PHE A 171 -4.87 2.56 -13.51
N TYR A 172 -3.74 2.95 -14.11
CA TYR A 172 -3.06 4.21 -13.77
C TYR A 172 -3.89 5.43 -14.13
N TYR A 173 -4.56 5.42 -15.29
CA TYR A 173 -5.46 6.51 -15.67
C TYR A 173 -6.65 6.65 -14.71
N ALA A 174 -7.22 5.52 -14.26
CA ALA A 174 -8.28 5.52 -13.25
C ALA A 174 -7.77 6.06 -11.91
N GLY A 175 -6.55 5.69 -11.50
CA GLY A 175 -5.87 6.23 -10.32
C GLY A 175 -5.68 7.74 -10.36
N GLU A 176 -5.16 8.29 -11.46
CA GLU A 176 -5.02 9.74 -11.60
C GLU A 176 -6.39 10.46 -11.63
N CYS A 177 -7.44 9.81 -12.16
CA CYS A 177 -8.80 10.35 -12.03
C CYS A 177 -9.27 10.36 -10.57
N TYR A 178 -8.97 9.30 -9.82
CA TYR A 178 -9.32 9.16 -8.40
C TYR A 178 -8.65 10.24 -7.55
N ASP A 179 -7.33 10.41 -7.70
CA ASP A 179 -6.55 11.39 -6.93
C ASP A 179 -6.99 12.84 -7.19
N ARG A 180 -7.54 13.09 -8.37
CA ARG A 180 -8.14 14.39 -8.77
C ARG A 180 -9.63 14.50 -8.42
N GLN A 181 -10.15 13.58 -7.61
CA GLN A 181 -11.55 13.53 -7.18
C GLN A 181 -12.57 13.43 -8.33
N ARG A 182 -12.14 12.95 -9.51
CA ARG A 182 -13.01 12.67 -10.65
C ARG A 182 -13.61 11.27 -10.51
N TYR A 183 -14.34 11.04 -9.43
CA TYR A 183 -14.80 9.72 -9.00
C TYR A 183 -15.63 8.99 -10.05
N ALA A 184 -16.48 9.69 -10.80
CA ALA A 184 -17.25 9.07 -11.89
C ALA A 184 -16.36 8.53 -13.03
N ALA A 185 -15.28 9.24 -13.36
CA ALA A 185 -14.34 8.79 -14.39
C ALA A 185 -13.45 7.64 -13.88
N ALA A 186 -12.99 7.73 -12.63
CA ALA A 186 -12.24 6.67 -11.96
C ALA A 186 -13.06 5.38 -11.86
N ALA A 187 -14.32 5.48 -11.42
CA ALA A 187 -15.23 4.34 -11.31
C ALA A 187 -15.42 3.62 -12.65
N ARG A 188 -15.63 4.36 -13.75
CA ARG A 188 -15.71 3.76 -15.11
C ARG A 188 -14.41 3.05 -15.49
N GLY A 189 -13.26 3.66 -15.19
CA GLY A 189 -11.95 3.08 -15.49
C GLY A 189 -11.71 1.78 -14.74
N TYR A 190 -11.96 1.76 -13.42
CA TYR A 190 -11.82 0.57 -12.60
C TYR A 190 -12.83 -0.51 -12.96
N ALA A 191 -14.11 -0.18 -13.19
CA ALA A 191 -15.10 -1.16 -13.63
C ALA A 191 -14.68 -1.83 -14.94
N LYS A 192 -14.27 -1.04 -15.94
CA LYS A 192 -13.77 -1.57 -17.22
C LYS A 192 -12.50 -2.41 -17.07
N LEU A 193 -11.62 -2.07 -16.12
CA LEU A 193 -10.44 -2.89 -15.82
C LEU A 193 -10.84 -4.26 -15.27
N LEU A 194 -11.80 -4.30 -14.36
CA LEU A 194 -12.25 -5.52 -13.68
C LEU A 194 -12.98 -6.49 -14.62
N GLU A 195 -13.59 -5.98 -15.69
CA GLU A 195 -14.22 -6.77 -16.77
C GLU A 195 -13.21 -7.47 -17.71
N GLN A 196 -11.94 -7.07 -17.71
CA GLN A 196 -10.94 -7.69 -18.58
C GLN A 196 -10.66 -9.15 -18.16
N PRO A 197 -10.33 -10.06 -19.08
CA PRO A 197 -10.10 -11.47 -18.75
C PRO A 197 -8.76 -11.74 -18.07
N SER A 198 -7.76 -10.87 -18.27
CA SER A 198 -6.41 -11.01 -17.72
C SER A 198 -5.97 -9.74 -17.01
N GLY A 199 -5.01 -9.85 -16.10
CA GLY A 199 -4.49 -8.72 -15.32
C GLY A 199 -3.86 -9.18 -14.02
N TYR A 200 -3.09 -8.30 -13.38
CA TYR A 200 -2.44 -8.60 -12.11
C TYR A 200 -3.46 -8.67 -10.98
N ARG A 201 -3.30 -9.68 -10.11
CA ARG A 201 -4.19 -9.89 -8.96
C ARG A 201 -4.25 -8.65 -8.07
N GLU A 202 -3.10 -8.07 -7.77
CA GLU A 202 -2.93 -6.91 -6.89
C GLU A 202 -3.65 -5.68 -7.45
N ASP A 203 -3.48 -5.40 -8.75
CA ASP A 203 -4.13 -4.26 -9.42
C ASP A 203 -5.66 -4.39 -9.35
N ARG A 204 -6.20 -5.61 -9.48
CA ARG A 204 -7.65 -5.87 -9.37
C ARG A 204 -8.16 -5.67 -7.95
N LEU A 205 -7.43 -6.12 -6.94
CA LEU A 205 -7.80 -5.88 -5.55
C LEU A 205 -7.80 -4.36 -5.25
N ILE A 206 -6.75 -3.64 -5.66
CA ILE A 206 -6.71 -2.17 -5.49
C ILE A 206 -7.87 -1.50 -6.24
N ALA A 207 -8.17 -1.95 -7.46
CA ALA A 207 -9.28 -1.44 -8.25
C ALA A 207 -10.64 -1.66 -7.56
N CYS A 208 -10.88 -2.83 -6.95
CA CYS A 208 -12.10 -3.09 -6.16
C CYS A 208 -12.23 -2.11 -4.99
N ALA A 209 -11.16 -1.91 -4.22
CA ALA A 209 -11.16 -0.99 -3.09
C ALA A 209 -11.41 0.47 -3.54
N ARG A 210 -10.68 0.94 -4.56
CA ARG A 210 -10.84 2.29 -5.12
C ARG A 210 -12.20 2.50 -5.78
N LEU A 211 -12.75 1.48 -6.43
CA LEU A 211 -14.08 1.52 -7.01
C LEU A 211 -15.16 1.66 -5.93
N ALA A 212 -15.02 0.92 -4.82
CA ALA A 212 -15.92 1.05 -3.67
C ALA A 212 -15.87 2.46 -3.07
N GLU A 213 -14.67 3.02 -2.89
CA GLU A 213 -14.48 4.41 -2.46
C GLU A 213 -15.11 5.42 -3.44
N CYS A 214 -14.98 5.19 -4.75
CA CYS A 214 -15.64 6.03 -5.75
C CYS A 214 -17.16 5.99 -5.59
N TYR A 215 -17.76 4.81 -5.44
CA TYR A 215 -19.20 4.67 -5.27
C TYR A 215 -19.71 5.31 -3.98
N GLU A 216 -18.94 5.23 -2.90
CA GLU A 216 -19.23 5.96 -1.67
C GLU A 216 -19.29 7.48 -1.90
N ARG A 217 -18.28 8.04 -2.57
CA ARG A 217 -18.20 9.48 -2.87
C ARG A 217 -19.28 9.95 -3.84
N LEU A 218 -19.81 9.05 -4.65
CA LEU A 218 -20.93 9.31 -5.57
C LEU A 218 -22.31 9.09 -4.92
N GLY A 219 -22.37 8.67 -3.65
CA GLY A 219 -23.64 8.40 -2.97
C GLY A 219 -24.33 7.12 -3.42
N GLU A 220 -23.57 6.11 -3.87
CA GLU A 220 -24.06 4.84 -4.41
C GLU A 220 -23.71 3.64 -3.50
N PRO A 221 -24.25 3.58 -2.25
CA PRO A 221 -23.83 2.59 -1.24
C PRO A 221 -24.15 1.13 -1.62
N GLY A 222 -25.13 0.89 -2.50
CA GLY A 222 -25.41 -0.44 -3.03
C GLY A 222 -24.27 -0.97 -3.91
N ARG A 223 -23.69 -0.09 -4.74
CA ARG A 223 -22.57 -0.44 -5.63
C ARG A 223 -21.25 -0.53 -4.89
N LYS A 224 -21.06 0.26 -3.81
CA LYS A 224 -19.93 0.13 -2.87
C LYS A 224 -19.76 -1.31 -2.39
N LEU A 225 -20.82 -1.90 -1.84
CA LEU A 225 -20.78 -3.28 -1.33
C LEU A 225 -20.47 -4.30 -2.44
N GLY A 226 -21.06 -4.15 -3.63
CA GLY A 226 -20.79 -5.01 -4.77
C GLY A 226 -19.32 -4.98 -5.21
N ALA A 227 -18.71 -3.79 -5.28
CA ALA A 227 -17.30 -3.63 -5.62
C ALA A 227 -16.36 -4.27 -4.58
N LEU A 228 -16.70 -4.18 -3.28
CA LEU A 228 -15.95 -4.85 -2.22
C LEU A 228 -16.03 -6.37 -2.36
N LEU A 229 -17.24 -6.93 -2.51
CA LEU A 229 -17.43 -8.38 -2.65
C LEU A 229 -16.78 -8.96 -3.91
N GLN A 230 -16.67 -8.16 -4.99
CA GLN A 230 -15.96 -8.56 -6.20
C GLN A 230 -14.48 -8.89 -5.95
N SER A 231 -13.86 -8.36 -4.89
CA SER A 231 -12.47 -8.70 -4.55
C SER A 231 -12.27 -10.21 -4.34
N PHE A 232 -13.31 -10.92 -3.87
CA PHE A 232 -13.26 -12.36 -3.61
C PHE A 232 -13.20 -13.23 -4.88
N GLN A 233 -13.38 -12.62 -6.06
CA GLN A 233 -13.10 -13.31 -7.32
C GLN A 233 -11.60 -13.39 -7.64
N TYR A 234 -10.77 -12.59 -6.96
CA TYR A 234 -9.34 -12.45 -7.28
C TYR A 234 -8.43 -12.99 -6.17
N ASP A 235 -8.88 -13.01 -4.93
CA ASP A 235 -8.15 -13.57 -3.79
C ASP A 235 -9.13 -13.93 -2.67
N LEU A 236 -8.64 -14.64 -1.66
CA LEU A 236 -9.37 -14.87 -0.42
C LEU A 236 -9.57 -13.56 0.35
N PRO A 237 -10.50 -13.52 1.33
CA PRO A 237 -10.78 -12.30 2.09
C PRO A 237 -9.56 -11.71 2.81
N HIS A 238 -9.39 -10.39 2.68
CA HIS A 238 -8.39 -9.62 3.42
C HIS A 238 -9.08 -8.71 4.44
N ALA A 239 -8.37 -8.40 5.53
CA ALA A 239 -8.94 -7.72 6.69
C ALA A 239 -9.53 -6.33 6.36
N ASP A 240 -8.96 -5.61 5.41
CA ASP A 240 -9.45 -4.29 4.98
C ASP A 240 -10.76 -4.39 4.18
N PHE A 241 -10.90 -5.38 3.28
CA PHE A 241 -12.19 -5.65 2.62
C PHE A 241 -13.23 -6.08 3.64
N CYS A 242 -12.89 -6.99 4.56
CA CYS A 242 -13.81 -7.41 5.63
C CYS A 242 -14.26 -6.22 6.50
N CYS A 243 -13.34 -5.34 6.89
CA CYS A 243 -13.69 -4.12 7.64
C CYS A 243 -14.59 -3.18 6.85
N ALA A 244 -14.32 -2.97 5.55
CA ALA A 244 -15.11 -2.10 4.70
C ALA A 244 -16.52 -2.66 4.44
N ILE A 245 -16.63 -3.98 4.25
CA ILE A 245 -17.93 -4.67 4.13
C ILE A 245 -18.70 -4.56 5.44
N ALA A 246 -18.06 -4.81 6.59
CA ALA A 246 -18.67 -4.64 7.89
C ALA A 246 -19.20 -3.22 8.12
N ALA A 247 -18.43 -2.21 7.70
CA ALA A 247 -18.85 -0.81 7.78
C ALA A 247 -20.12 -0.53 6.96
N CYS A 248 -20.26 -1.12 5.76
CA CYS A 248 -21.48 -0.99 4.94
C CYS A 248 -22.72 -1.51 5.67
N PHE A 249 -22.61 -2.65 6.37
CA PHE A 249 -23.72 -3.20 7.16
C PHE A 249 -23.98 -2.41 8.44
N HIS A 250 -22.92 -1.94 9.10
CA HIS A 250 -23.04 -1.10 10.29
C HIS A 250 -23.76 0.22 9.99
N GLU A 251 -23.43 0.88 8.88
CA GLU A 251 -24.12 2.10 8.40
C GLU A 251 -25.61 1.89 8.15
N ARG A 252 -26.01 0.67 7.75
CA ARG A 252 -27.41 0.26 7.54
C ARG A 252 -28.12 -0.19 8.82
N GLN A 253 -27.47 -0.08 9.98
CA GLN A 253 -27.97 -0.58 11.28
C GLN A 253 -28.14 -2.12 11.31
N GLU A 254 -27.50 -2.84 10.39
CA GLU A 254 -27.49 -4.31 10.36
C GLU A 254 -26.38 -4.86 11.27
N ILE A 255 -26.51 -4.61 12.58
CA ILE A 255 -25.43 -4.77 13.56
C ILE A 255 -24.89 -6.20 13.65
N VAL A 256 -25.77 -7.22 13.59
CA VAL A 256 -25.35 -8.63 13.64
C VAL A 256 -24.49 -8.99 12.43
N THR A 257 -24.88 -8.54 11.23
CA THR A 257 -24.11 -8.76 10.00
C THR A 257 -22.77 -8.01 10.03
N ALA A 258 -22.75 -6.79 10.58
CA ALA A 258 -21.52 -6.04 10.79
C ALA A 258 -20.55 -6.77 11.73
N ILE A 259 -21.05 -7.33 12.84
CA ILE A 259 -20.26 -8.15 13.77
C ILE A 259 -19.62 -9.34 13.05
N TYR A 260 -20.40 -10.07 12.23
CA TYR A 260 -19.87 -11.20 11.47
C TYR A 260 -18.65 -10.79 10.62
N TRP A 261 -18.78 -9.72 9.84
CA TRP A 261 -17.70 -9.28 8.96
C TRP A 261 -16.50 -8.69 9.70
N TYR A 262 -16.71 -7.97 10.81
CA TYR A 262 -15.60 -7.55 11.65
C TYR A 262 -14.88 -8.74 12.30
N MET A 263 -15.60 -9.80 12.69
CA MET A 263 -14.97 -11.04 13.16
C MET A 263 -14.15 -11.71 12.06
N GLN A 264 -14.63 -11.73 10.81
CA GLN A 264 -13.83 -12.22 9.68
C GLN A 264 -12.54 -11.39 9.51
N ALA A 265 -12.60 -10.07 9.68
CA ALA A 265 -11.42 -9.21 9.62
C ALA A 265 -10.39 -9.56 10.71
N VAL A 266 -10.84 -9.91 11.92
CA VAL A 266 -9.97 -10.39 13.01
C VAL A 266 -9.32 -11.72 12.63
N ASP A 267 -10.10 -12.66 12.10
CA ASP A 267 -9.63 -14.02 11.77
C ASP A 267 -8.53 -13.99 10.70
N VAL A 268 -8.69 -13.15 9.67
CA VAL A 268 -7.72 -13.04 8.56
C VAL A 268 -6.61 -12.01 8.83
N SER A 269 -6.52 -11.43 10.03
CA SER A 269 -5.61 -10.32 10.33
C SER A 269 -4.13 -10.66 10.18
N SER A 270 -3.73 -11.92 10.41
CA SER A 270 -2.35 -12.39 10.31
C SER A 270 -1.89 -12.68 8.88
N ARG A 271 -2.81 -12.71 7.91
CA ARG A 271 -2.51 -13.04 6.52
C ARG A 271 -1.59 -12.01 5.86
N ASP A 272 -0.66 -12.50 5.02
CA ASP A 272 0.19 -11.63 4.19
C ASP A 272 -0.66 -10.95 3.10
N PRO A 273 -0.73 -9.61 3.07
CA PRO A 273 -1.42 -8.87 2.01
C PRO A 273 -0.69 -8.89 0.66
N GLY A 274 0.49 -9.50 0.59
CA GLY A 274 1.34 -9.52 -0.60
C GLY A 274 1.99 -8.16 -0.85
N LEU A 275 2.02 -7.74 -2.11
CA LEU A 275 2.61 -6.46 -2.55
C LEU A 275 1.60 -5.30 -2.56
N ARG A 276 0.40 -5.48 -2.00
CA ARG A 276 -0.61 -4.44 -1.96
C ARG A 276 -0.48 -3.61 -0.67
N PRO A 277 -0.59 -2.28 -0.73
CA PRO A 277 -0.72 -1.48 0.49
C PRO A 277 -2.04 -1.82 1.21
N VAL A 278 -1.94 -2.19 2.47
CA VAL A 278 -3.11 -2.47 3.34
C VAL A 278 -3.01 -1.64 4.61
N PRO A 279 -4.06 -0.90 5.00
CA PRO A 279 -4.06 -0.13 6.24
C PRO A 279 -3.79 -1.03 7.46
N ALA A 280 -2.74 -0.73 8.22
CA ALA A 280 -2.36 -1.50 9.41
C ALA A 280 -3.49 -1.56 10.45
N ALA A 281 -4.30 -0.49 10.54
CA ALA A 281 -5.46 -0.42 11.42
C ALA A 281 -6.44 -1.58 11.22
N CYS A 282 -6.73 -1.97 9.97
CA CYS A 282 -7.67 -3.05 9.63
C CYS A 282 -7.21 -4.42 10.13
N ARG A 283 -5.90 -4.60 10.36
CA ARG A 283 -5.29 -5.85 10.85
C ARG A 283 -5.02 -5.83 12.35
N THR A 284 -5.28 -4.71 13.02
CA THR A 284 -4.90 -4.50 14.43
C THR A 284 -6.11 -4.03 15.24
N TRP A 285 -6.18 -2.74 15.55
CA TRP A 285 -7.16 -2.20 16.49
C TRP A 285 -8.53 -1.97 15.88
N LEU A 286 -8.64 -1.67 14.58
CA LEU A 286 -9.90 -1.22 13.97
C LEU A 286 -11.04 -2.23 14.10
N PRO A 287 -10.89 -3.51 13.70
CA PRO A 287 -12.00 -4.45 13.81
C PRO A 287 -12.41 -4.68 15.27
N HIS A 288 -11.46 -4.67 16.20
CA HIS A 288 -11.75 -4.77 17.64
C HIS A 288 -12.48 -3.55 18.19
N ALA A 289 -12.06 -2.33 17.83
CA ALA A 289 -12.74 -1.11 18.24
C ALA A 289 -14.20 -1.10 17.73
N ARG A 290 -14.42 -1.53 16.49
CA ARG A 290 -15.76 -1.60 15.89
C ARG A 290 -16.62 -2.72 16.48
N LEU A 291 -16.06 -3.90 16.75
CA LEU A 291 -16.75 -4.98 17.47
C LEU A 291 -17.19 -4.55 18.86
N SER A 292 -16.36 -3.80 19.59
CA SER A 292 -16.70 -3.26 20.91
C SER A 292 -17.98 -2.42 20.85
N LEU A 293 -18.08 -1.51 19.87
CA LEU A 293 -19.26 -0.68 19.66
C LEU A 293 -20.49 -1.50 19.25
N CYS A 294 -20.33 -2.46 18.34
CA CYS A 294 -21.43 -3.29 17.87
C CYS A 294 -22.00 -4.18 19.00
N TYR A 295 -21.14 -4.80 19.81
CA TYR A 295 -21.59 -5.60 20.95
C TYR A 295 -22.24 -4.74 22.03
N ALA A 296 -21.72 -3.53 22.29
CA ALA A 296 -22.35 -2.59 23.21
C ALA A 296 -23.75 -2.18 22.73
N HIS A 297 -23.93 -1.96 21.42
CA HIS A 297 -25.24 -1.68 20.82
C HIS A 297 -26.24 -2.83 21.04
N LEU A 298 -25.78 -4.09 21.04
CA LEU A 298 -26.63 -5.26 21.33
C LEU A 298 -26.79 -5.55 22.83
N GLY A 299 -26.23 -4.73 23.72
CA GLY A 299 -26.23 -4.96 25.16
C GLY A 299 -25.34 -6.12 25.62
N ASN A 300 -24.46 -6.62 24.76
CA ASN A 300 -23.48 -7.66 25.12
C ASN A 300 -22.21 -7.03 25.69
N TRP A 301 -22.30 -6.57 26.93
CA TRP A 301 -21.27 -5.74 27.55
C TRP A 301 -19.93 -6.47 27.76
N GLU A 302 -19.96 -7.75 28.09
CA GLU A 302 -18.73 -8.53 28.31
C GLU A 302 -17.94 -8.71 27.01
N GLN A 303 -18.61 -9.00 25.89
CA GLN A 303 -17.96 -9.04 24.57
C GLN A 303 -17.48 -7.65 24.15
N ALA A 304 -18.26 -6.61 24.43
CA ALA A 304 -17.85 -5.24 24.15
C ALA A 304 -16.55 -4.87 24.89
N LEU A 305 -16.43 -5.23 26.18
CA LEU A 305 -15.25 -4.99 26.99
C LEU A 305 -14.05 -5.82 26.54
N LEU A 306 -14.27 -7.09 26.16
CA LEU A 306 -13.23 -7.96 25.60
C LEU A 306 -12.59 -7.32 24.37
N HIS A 307 -13.41 -6.88 23.42
CA HIS A 307 -12.91 -6.28 22.18
C HIS A 307 -12.30 -4.89 22.40
N ASN A 308 -12.82 -4.08 23.33
CA ASN A 308 -12.16 -2.84 23.73
C ASN A 308 -10.74 -3.12 24.26
N THR A 309 -10.60 -4.10 25.15
CA THR A 309 -9.31 -4.51 25.72
C THR A 309 -8.33 -4.96 24.65
N LYS A 310 -8.79 -5.73 23.65
CA LYS A 310 -7.96 -6.14 22.51
C LYS A 310 -7.52 -4.95 21.66
N ALA A 311 -8.39 -3.99 21.37
CA ALA A 311 -8.02 -2.78 20.63
C ALA A 311 -6.95 -1.96 21.39
N ARG A 312 -7.08 -1.84 22.71
CA ARG A 312 -6.13 -1.11 23.58
C ARG A 312 -4.74 -1.75 23.66
N LYS A 313 -4.56 -3.02 23.28
CA LYS A 313 -3.22 -3.61 23.16
C LYS A 313 -2.38 -2.92 22.07
N TYR A 314 -3.04 -2.35 21.06
CA TYR A 314 -2.41 -1.65 19.96
C TYR A 314 -2.43 -0.13 20.15
N LEU A 315 -3.48 0.40 20.80
CA LEU A 315 -3.66 1.83 21.09
C LEU A 315 -3.96 2.03 22.59
N PRO A 316 -2.96 1.89 23.49
CA PRO A 316 -3.17 1.89 24.93
C PRO A 316 -3.67 3.25 25.47
N ASP A 317 -3.21 4.33 24.83
CA ASP A 317 -3.42 5.72 25.25
C ASP A 317 -4.53 6.43 24.46
N ASP A 318 -5.26 5.72 23.60
CA ASP A 318 -6.39 6.32 22.85
C ASP A 318 -7.52 6.75 23.81
N PRO A 319 -7.86 8.06 23.89
CA PRO A 319 -8.85 8.56 24.83
C PRO A 319 -10.25 7.95 24.63
N GLY A 320 -10.61 7.65 23.38
CA GLY A 320 -11.89 7.04 23.04
C GLY A 320 -12.01 5.62 23.57
N LEU A 321 -10.97 4.80 23.41
CA LEU A 321 -10.92 3.44 23.94
C LEU A 321 -10.90 3.41 25.48
N ILE A 322 -10.16 4.33 26.12
CA ILE A 322 -10.14 4.46 27.59
C ILE A 322 -11.53 4.82 28.10
N GLY A 323 -12.16 5.87 27.57
CA GLY A 323 -13.50 6.29 28.00
C GLY A 323 -14.57 5.22 27.74
N ASN A 324 -14.46 4.47 26.63
CA ASN A 324 -15.37 3.35 26.37
C ASN A 324 -15.19 2.22 27.39
N ARG A 325 -13.97 1.92 27.80
CA ARG A 325 -13.69 0.89 28.81
C ARG A 325 -14.35 1.22 30.14
N GLU A 326 -14.17 2.45 30.63
CA GLU A 326 -14.74 2.90 31.90
C GLU A 326 -16.26 2.77 31.92
N LYS A 327 -16.91 3.19 30.84
CA LYS A 327 -18.37 3.06 30.67
C LYS A 327 -18.81 1.59 30.69
N LEU A 328 -18.12 0.72 29.95
CA LEU A 328 -18.43 -0.71 29.89
C LEU A 328 -18.26 -1.39 31.26
N GLU A 329 -17.16 -1.10 31.97
CA GLU A 329 -16.93 -1.65 33.31
C GLU A 329 -17.99 -1.18 34.31
N ALA A 330 -18.42 0.09 34.25
CA ALA A 330 -19.48 0.61 35.11
C ALA A 330 -20.82 -0.11 34.86
N VAL A 331 -21.19 -0.33 33.59
CA VAL A 331 -22.43 -1.04 33.22
C VAL A 331 -22.39 -2.50 33.69
N ILE A 332 -21.27 -3.20 33.48
CA ILE A 332 -21.10 -4.60 33.91
C ILE A 332 -21.19 -4.70 35.45
N ARG A 333 -20.52 -3.80 36.18
CA ARG A 333 -20.59 -3.77 37.66
C ARG A 333 -22.03 -3.55 38.14
N LYS A 334 -22.78 -2.65 37.49
CA LYS A 334 -24.19 -2.41 37.81
C LYS A 334 -25.04 -3.66 37.59
N GLN A 335 -24.90 -4.32 36.43
CA GLN A 335 -25.66 -5.54 36.14
C GLN A 335 -25.34 -6.71 37.08
N ARG A 336 -24.09 -6.84 37.54
CA ARG A 336 -23.73 -7.86 38.52
C ARG A 336 -24.40 -7.62 39.87
N LYS A 337 -24.38 -6.38 40.36
CA LYS A 337 -25.09 -6.00 41.60
C LYS A 337 -26.60 -6.24 41.52
N GLU A 338 -27.22 -5.98 40.38
CA GLU A 338 -28.66 -6.24 40.14
C GLU A 338 -29.01 -7.73 40.03
N ARG A 339 -28.03 -8.61 39.79
CA ARG A 339 -28.23 -10.08 39.76
C ARG A 339 -27.96 -10.74 41.11
N GLU A 340 -27.21 -10.09 41.98
CA GLU A 340 -26.78 -10.59 43.29
C GLU A 340 -27.68 -10.13 44.45
N GLY A 341 -28.49 -9.09 44.23
CA GLY A 341 -29.52 -8.60 45.16
C GLY A 341 -30.92 -8.87 44.64
#